data_AF-A0A7L1HFT7-F1
#
_entry.id   AF-A0A7L1HFT7-F1
#
_cell.length_a   1.000
_cell.length_b   1.000
_cell.length_c   1.000
_cell.angle_alpha   90.00
_cell.angle_beta   90.00
_cell.angle_gamma   90.00
#
_symmetry.space_group_name_H-M   'P 1'
#
loop_
_entity.id
_entity.type
_entity.pdbx_description
1 polymer ?
#
loop_
_entity_poly.entity_id
_entity_poly.type
_entity_poly.pdbx_seq_one_letter_code
_entity_poly.pdbx_strand_id
1 'polypeptide(L)'
;VCTGTDMKLLRPSSPESHYETLQHLYQGCQVVQGNLELTYLPPNTDTSFLKDIKEVQGYVLIAENQVSQLELQNLRIIRGTQLFQERYALAVVGNAGPTGTPGLRQLGMRHLTEILKGGVRIEKNPQLCFQETILWSDIF
;
A
#
# COMPACT_ATOMS: atom_id res chain seq x y z
N VAL A 1 -10.96 -6.70 -12.51
CA VAL A 1 -11.46 -5.94 -11.34
C VAL A 1 -11.50 -6.90 -10.16
N CYS A 2 -11.17 -6.45 -8.95
CA CYS A 2 -11.19 -7.26 -7.73
C CYS A 2 -11.79 -6.44 -6.58
N THR A 3 -12.20 -7.13 -5.51
CA THR A 3 -12.67 -6.49 -4.28
C THR A 3 -11.52 -6.37 -3.31
N GLY A 4 -11.37 -5.19 -2.71
CA GLY A 4 -10.40 -4.88 -1.67
C GLY A 4 -10.82 -5.36 -0.28
N THR A 5 -10.11 -4.92 0.73
CA THR A 5 -10.32 -5.33 2.13
C THR A 5 -10.71 -4.15 3.03
N ASP A 6 -11.12 -4.47 4.26
CA ASP A 6 -11.42 -3.49 5.31
C ASP A 6 -10.94 -3.99 6.69
N MET A 7 -9.72 -4.52 6.73
CA MET A 7 -9.07 -5.09 7.90
C MET A 7 -8.27 -4.05 8.68
N LYS A 8 -7.98 -2.88 8.11
CA LYS A 8 -7.16 -1.83 8.71
C LYS A 8 -5.81 -2.39 9.22
N LEU A 9 -5.61 -2.41 10.53
CA LEU A 9 -4.44 -2.93 11.24
C LEU A 9 -4.80 -4.16 12.11
N LEU A 10 -5.89 -4.84 11.80
CA LEU A 10 -6.21 -6.12 12.42
C LEU A 10 -5.11 -7.12 12.04
N ARG A 11 -4.44 -7.67 13.05
CA ARG A 11 -3.33 -8.60 12.86
C ARG A 11 -3.87 -9.93 12.28
N PRO A 12 -3.29 -10.44 11.19
CA PRO A 12 -3.68 -11.73 10.63
C PRO A 12 -3.39 -12.87 11.61
N SER A 13 -4.22 -13.91 11.57
CA SER A 13 -4.07 -15.11 12.42
C SER A 13 -2.88 -15.98 12.02
N SER A 14 -2.55 -16.05 10.72
CA SER A 14 -1.35 -16.70 10.19
C SER A 14 -0.72 -15.83 9.08
N PRO A 15 0.60 -15.56 9.14
CA PRO A 15 1.30 -14.82 8.10
C PRO A 15 1.23 -15.48 6.71
N GLU A 16 1.31 -16.81 6.64
CA GLU A 16 1.31 -17.57 5.39
C GLU A 16 -0.05 -17.48 4.71
N SER A 17 -1.13 -17.76 5.45
CA SER A 17 -2.50 -17.66 4.95
C SER A 17 -2.86 -16.23 4.52
N HIS A 18 -2.30 -15.23 5.20
CA HIS A 18 -2.50 -13.82 4.87
C HIS A 18 -1.89 -13.47 3.53
N TYR A 19 -0.63 -13.86 3.30
CA TYR A 19 0.02 -13.66 2.01
C TYR A 19 -0.75 -14.34 0.87
N GLU A 20 -1.11 -15.62 1.04
CA GLU A 20 -1.87 -16.38 0.03
C GLU A 20 -3.21 -15.71 -0.30
N THR A 21 -3.89 -15.18 0.73
CA THR A 21 -5.15 -14.43 0.56
C THR A 21 -4.93 -13.17 -0.27
N LEU A 22 -3.91 -12.35 0.06
CA LEU A 22 -3.60 -11.14 -0.70
C LEU A 22 -3.24 -11.46 -2.15
N GLN A 23 -2.41 -12.49 -2.37
CA GLN A 23 -2.04 -12.94 -3.71
C GLN A 23 -3.28 -13.34 -4.50
N HIS A 24 -4.15 -14.18 -3.93
CA HIS A 24 -5.36 -14.64 -4.60
C HIS A 24 -6.33 -13.49 -4.92
N LEU A 25 -6.48 -12.50 -4.02
CA LEU A 25 -7.37 -11.35 -4.23
C LEU A 25 -6.90 -10.44 -5.37
N TYR A 26 -5.59 -10.20 -5.46
CA TYR A 26 -5.04 -9.14 -6.29
C TYR A 26 -4.34 -9.64 -7.57
N GLN A 27 -4.10 -10.94 -7.73
CA GLN A 27 -3.48 -11.49 -8.93
C GLN A 27 -4.27 -11.14 -10.20
N GLY A 28 -3.62 -10.43 -11.13
CA GLY A 28 -4.23 -9.96 -12.37
C GLY A 28 -5.26 -8.83 -12.19
N CYS A 29 -5.36 -8.26 -10.99
CA CYS A 29 -6.29 -7.18 -10.72
C CYS A 29 -5.77 -5.84 -11.24
N GLN A 30 -6.60 -5.12 -12.00
CA GLN A 30 -6.29 -3.77 -12.50
C GLN A 30 -7.02 -2.65 -11.75
N VAL A 31 -8.18 -2.94 -11.18
CA VAL A 31 -9.01 -1.97 -10.46
C VAL A 31 -9.50 -2.63 -9.18
N VAL A 32 -9.14 -2.03 -8.04
CA VAL A 32 -9.57 -2.48 -6.71
C VAL A 32 -10.83 -1.71 -6.31
N GLN A 33 -11.95 -2.44 -6.17
CA GLN A 33 -13.18 -1.93 -5.59
C GLN A 33 -13.06 -1.95 -4.07
N GLY A 34 -13.11 -0.80 -3.42
CA GLY A 34 -12.78 -0.67 -1.99
C GLY A 34 -11.29 -0.37 -1.79
N ASN A 35 -10.71 -0.90 -0.71
CA ASN A 35 -9.39 -0.47 -0.23
C ASN A 35 -8.29 -1.48 -0.57
N LEU A 36 -7.10 -0.98 -0.85
CA LEU A 36 -5.91 -1.80 -0.97
C LEU A 36 -5.14 -1.76 0.35
N GLU A 37 -5.13 -2.88 1.09
CA GLU A 37 -4.44 -2.96 2.38
C GLU A 37 -3.32 -4.00 2.31
N LEU A 38 -2.09 -3.50 2.30
CA LEU A 38 -0.87 -4.29 2.29
C LEU A 38 -0.28 -4.18 3.68
N THR A 39 -0.54 -5.18 4.52
CA THR A 39 -0.11 -5.19 5.92
C THR A 39 0.61 -6.46 6.31
N TYR A 40 1.52 -6.36 7.28
CA TYR A 40 2.20 -7.51 7.89
C TYR A 40 2.95 -8.45 6.92
N LEU A 41 3.38 -7.95 5.75
CA LEU A 41 4.14 -8.75 4.80
C LEU A 41 5.57 -9.03 5.34
N PRO A 42 5.98 -10.31 5.41
CA PRO A 42 7.34 -10.69 5.80
C PRO A 42 8.43 -10.12 4.86
N PRO A 43 9.71 -10.17 5.26
CA PRO A 43 10.79 -9.85 4.34
C PRO A 43 10.83 -10.85 3.18
N ASN A 44 11.30 -10.39 2.01
CA ASN A 44 11.45 -11.18 0.78
C ASN A 44 10.13 -11.73 0.20
N THR A 45 8.96 -11.26 0.65
CA THR A 45 7.68 -11.57 0.01
C THR A 45 7.66 -11.11 -1.44
N ASP A 46 7.26 -12.00 -2.36
CA ASP A 46 7.02 -11.64 -3.76
C ASP A 46 5.72 -10.82 -3.86
N THR A 47 5.83 -9.58 -4.31
CA THR A 47 4.65 -8.70 -4.49
C THR A 47 4.30 -8.48 -5.95
N SER A 48 4.86 -9.28 -6.87
CA SER A 48 4.65 -9.18 -8.32
C SER A 48 3.18 -9.26 -8.76
N PHE A 49 2.31 -9.88 -7.94
CA PHE A 49 0.88 -9.93 -8.18
C PHE A 49 0.19 -8.55 -8.12
N LEU A 50 0.83 -7.54 -7.53
CA LEU A 50 0.33 -6.16 -7.45
C LEU A 50 0.60 -5.35 -8.72
N LYS A 51 1.49 -5.82 -9.61
CA LYS A 51 2.01 -5.04 -10.74
C LYS A 51 0.93 -4.54 -11.68
N ASP A 52 -0.20 -5.24 -11.78
CA ASP A 52 -1.24 -4.92 -12.73
C ASP A 52 -2.23 -3.87 -12.20
N ILE A 53 -2.18 -3.55 -10.91
CA ILE A 53 -3.09 -2.59 -10.27
C ILE A 53 -2.82 -1.19 -10.82
N LYS A 54 -3.88 -0.56 -11.34
CA LYS A 54 -3.87 0.79 -11.93
C LYS A 54 -4.70 1.79 -11.14
N GLU A 55 -5.74 1.32 -10.47
CA GLU A 55 -6.70 2.17 -9.77
C GLU A 55 -7.16 1.52 -8.47
N VAL A 56 -7.26 2.33 -7.42
CA VAL A 56 -7.89 1.97 -6.15
C VAL A 56 -9.04 2.93 -5.87
N GLN A 57 -10.25 2.40 -5.68
CA GLN A 57 -11.43 3.24 -5.45
C GLN A 57 -11.48 3.84 -4.04
N GLY A 58 -11.06 3.09 -3.03
CA GLY A 58 -11.00 3.52 -1.64
C GLY A 58 -9.67 4.20 -1.32
N TYR A 59 -9.04 3.79 -0.23
CA TYR A 59 -7.68 4.20 0.15
C TYR A 59 -6.66 3.08 -0.08
N VAL A 60 -5.38 3.45 -0.01
CA VAL A 60 -4.23 2.55 0.02
C VAL A 60 -3.58 2.62 1.40
N LEU A 61 -3.46 1.48 2.07
CA LEU A 61 -2.77 1.33 3.35
C LEU A 61 -1.58 0.40 3.17
N ILE A 62 -0.39 0.89 3.50
CA ILE A 62 0.87 0.13 3.49
C ILE A 62 1.43 0.22 4.91
N ALA A 63 1.23 -0.81 5.73
CA ALA A 63 1.59 -0.72 7.15
C ALA A 63 2.18 -1.99 7.73
N GLU A 64 3.10 -1.84 8.68
CA GLU A 64 3.70 -2.96 9.44
C GLU A 64 4.38 -4.03 8.55
N ASN A 65 4.82 -3.65 7.34
CA ASN A 65 5.51 -4.56 6.43
C ASN A 65 7.03 -4.55 6.63
N GLN A 66 7.67 -5.67 6.32
CA GLN A 66 9.13 -5.84 6.35
C GLN A 66 9.74 -6.01 4.94
N VAL A 67 8.91 -5.90 3.89
CA VAL A 67 9.36 -5.89 2.49
C VAL A 67 10.18 -4.64 2.18
N SER A 68 11.15 -4.75 1.28
CA SER A 68 11.99 -3.62 0.85
C SER A 68 11.32 -2.74 -0.22
N GLN A 69 10.42 -3.30 -1.00
CA GLN A 69 9.70 -2.62 -2.09
C GLN A 69 8.35 -3.28 -2.36
N LEU A 70 7.44 -2.52 -2.97
CA LEU A 70 6.16 -3.00 -3.48
C LEU A 70 6.08 -2.79 -4.98
N GLU A 71 5.56 -3.78 -5.71
CA GLU A 71 5.38 -3.71 -7.17
C GLU A 71 4.10 -2.94 -7.55
N LEU A 72 3.98 -1.68 -7.12
CA LEU A 72 2.84 -0.80 -7.42
C LEU A 72 3.14 0.17 -8.59
N GLN A 73 4.01 -0.24 -9.50
CA GLN A 73 4.53 0.63 -10.56
C GLN A 73 3.45 1.18 -11.47
N ASN A 74 2.36 0.44 -11.70
CA ASN A 74 1.28 0.84 -12.59
C ASN A 74 0.13 1.57 -11.91
N LEU A 75 0.17 1.76 -10.59
CA LEU A 75 -0.87 2.48 -9.87
C LEU A 75 -0.86 3.96 -10.29
N ARG A 76 -2.00 4.44 -10.81
CA ARG A 76 -2.16 5.79 -11.36
C ARG A 76 -3.10 6.66 -10.54
N ILE A 77 -4.16 6.07 -10.01
CA ILE A 77 -5.26 6.82 -9.39
C ILE A 77 -5.65 6.16 -8.06
N ILE A 78 -5.77 6.97 -7.01
CA ILE A 78 -6.44 6.63 -5.75
C ILE A 78 -7.65 7.55 -5.62
N ARG A 79 -8.88 7.00 -5.67
CA ARG A 79 -10.08 7.85 -5.69
C ARG A 79 -10.49 8.37 -4.33
N GLY A 80 -10.17 7.68 -3.23
CA GLY A 80 -10.51 8.13 -1.88
C GLY A 80 -12.02 8.16 -1.59
N THR A 81 -12.80 7.25 -2.20
CA THR A 81 -14.23 7.08 -1.87
C THR A 81 -14.45 6.66 -0.42
N GLN A 82 -13.46 5.96 0.15
CA GLN A 82 -13.28 5.66 1.56
C GLN A 82 -11.90 6.17 1.98
N LEU A 83 -11.74 6.54 3.26
CA LEU A 83 -10.49 7.08 3.78
C LEU A 83 -10.03 6.32 5.03
N PHE A 84 -8.73 6.06 5.13
CA PHE A 84 -8.14 5.53 6.34
C PHE A 84 -8.19 6.59 7.44
N GLN A 85 -8.69 6.22 8.62
CA GLN A 85 -8.93 7.13 9.74
C GLN A 85 -9.76 8.36 9.32
N GLU A 86 -10.66 8.19 8.36
CA GLU A 86 -11.55 9.23 7.81
C GLU A 86 -10.82 10.42 7.15
N ARG A 87 -9.50 10.31 6.96
CA ARG A 87 -8.67 11.45 6.51
C ARG A 87 -7.75 11.12 5.34
N TYR A 88 -7.20 9.91 5.28
CA TYR A 88 -6.08 9.61 4.38
C TYR A 88 -6.48 8.66 3.25
N ALA A 89 -6.16 9.07 2.02
CA ALA A 89 -6.29 8.24 0.83
C ALA A 89 -5.08 7.33 0.65
N LEU A 90 -3.91 7.77 1.13
CA LEU A 90 -2.69 7.00 1.18
C LEU A 90 -2.09 7.08 2.59
N ALA A 91 -1.91 5.93 3.23
CA ALA A 91 -1.27 5.82 4.53
C ALA A 91 -0.12 4.80 4.47
N VAL A 92 1.09 5.25 4.80
CA VAL A 92 2.31 4.44 4.82
C VAL A 92 2.91 4.51 6.22
N VAL A 93 2.70 3.48 7.05
CA VAL A 93 2.97 3.56 8.49
C VAL A 93 3.72 2.35 9.02
N GLY A 94 4.86 2.57 9.69
CA GLY A 94 5.50 1.52 10.49
C GLY A 94 6.12 0.37 9.69
N ASN A 95 6.54 0.60 8.44
CA ASN A 95 7.08 -0.47 7.59
C ASN A 95 8.56 -0.77 7.91
N ALA A 96 8.80 -1.44 9.03
CA ALA A 96 10.11 -1.97 9.42
C ALA A 96 10.00 -3.12 10.43
N GLY A 97 11.03 -3.97 10.46
CA GLY A 97 11.21 -4.98 11.51
C GLY A 97 11.55 -4.38 12.88
N PRO A 98 11.61 -5.20 13.95
CA PRO A 98 11.76 -4.75 15.33
C PRO A 98 12.99 -3.87 15.61
N THR A 99 14.05 -4.04 14.83
CA THR A 99 15.31 -3.29 14.95
C THR A 99 15.41 -2.13 13.96
N GLY A 100 14.33 -1.81 13.23
CA GLY A 100 14.31 -0.83 12.14
C GLY A 100 14.73 -1.40 10.78
N THR A 101 15.05 -2.69 10.71
CA THR A 101 15.43 -3.40 9.47
C THR A 101 15.02 -4.88 9.58
N PRO A 102 14.68 -5.56 8.47
CA PRO A 102 14.40 -5.00 7.13
C PRO A 102 13.13 -4.16 7.12
N GLY A 103 13.01 -3.23 6.16
CA GLY A 103 11.86 -2.34 6.03
C GLY A 103 11.75 -1.71 4.65
N LEU A 104 10.65 -0.98 4.44
CA LEU A 104 10.30 -0.42 3.14
C LEU A 104 11.27 0.69 2.74
N ARG A 105 11.89 0.56 1.57
CA ARG A 105 12.86 1.53 1.02
C ARG A 105 12.28 2.43 -0.04
N GLN A 106 11.29 1.94 -0.78
CA GLN A 106 10.62 2.69 -1.83
C GLN A 106 9.16 2.25 -1.95
N LEU A 107 8.28 3.22 -2.26
CA LEU A 107 6.84 2.97 -2.42
C LEU A 107 6.49 2.26 -3.73
N GLY A 108 7.34 2.38 -4.76
CA GLY A 108 7.10 1.77 -6.07
C GLY A 108 6.05 2.48 -6.94
N MET A 109 5.33 3.47 -6.43
CA MET A 109 4.24 4.19 -7.11
C MET A 109 4.72 5.26 -8.09
N ARG A 110 5.52 4.89 -9.11
CA ARG A 110 6.15 5.84 -10.04
C ARG A 110 5.19 6.52 -11.02
N HIS A 111 4.03 5.90 -11.28
CA HIS A 111 3.01 6.45 -12.20
C HIS A 111 1.78 6.98 -11.47
N LEU A 112 1.84 7.15 -10.14
CA LEU A 112 0.75 7.74 -9.39
C LEU A 112 0.66 9.22 -9.75
N THR A 113 -0.42 9.61 -10.41
CA THR A 113 -0.64 10.98 -10.90
C THR A 113 -1.81 11.66 -10.20
N GLU A 114 -2.74 10.91 -9.59
CA GLU A 114 -3.97 11.49 -9.05
C GLU A 114 -4.39 10.84 -7.72
N ILE A 115 -4.67 11.69 -6.71
CA ILE A 115 -5.41 11.34 -5.50
C ILE A 115 -6.64 12.27 -5.42
N LEU A 116 -7.83 11.76 -5.73
CA LEU A 116 -9.02 12.61 -5.91
C LEU A 116 -9.61 13.16 -4.60
N LYS A 117 -9.45 12.43 -3.49
CA LYS A 117 -9.97 12.82 -2.17
C LYS A 117 -9.13 12.22 -1.05
N GLY A 118 -8.93 12.99 0.02
CA GLY A 118 -8.20 12.58 1.22
C GLY A 118 -6.74 13.05 1.19
N GLY A 119 -6.04 12.90 2.32
CA GLY A 119 -4.63 13.28 2.44
C GLY A 119 -3.66 12.12 2.28
N VAL A 120 -2.37 12.42 2.42
CA VAL A 120 -1.29 11.44 2.51
C VAL A 120 -0.69 11.46 3.92
N ARG A 121 -0.49 10.28 4.51
CA ARG A 121 0.20 10.10 5.80
C ARG A 121 1.38 9.17 5.62
N ILE A 122 2.58 9.64 5.92
CA ILE A 122 3.80 8.81 5.90
C ILE A 122 4.53 9.00 7.21
N GLU A 123 4.60 7.94 8.02
CA GLU A 123 5.17 8.00 9.37
C GLU A 123 5.88 6.69 9.75
N LYS A 124 6.95 6.80 10.55
CA LYS A 124 7.65 5.65 11.14
C LYS A 124 8.16 4.62 10.11
N ASN A 125 8.67 5.07 8.96
CA ASN A 125 9.31 4.21 7.96
C ASN A 125 10.82 4.51 7.90
N PRO A 126 11.64 3.94 8.81
CA PRO A 126 13.04 4.35 9.00
C PRO A 126 13.95 4.09 7.80
N GLN A 127 13.57 3.17 6.89
CA GLN A 127 14.35 2.86 5.68
C GLN A 127 13.81 3.54 4.42
N LEU A 128 12.70 4.30 4.52
CA LEU A 128 12.02 4.83 3.34
C LEU A 128 12.79 6.01 2.76
N CYS A 129 13.24 5.87 1.53
CA CYS A 129 13.93 6.91 0.78
C CYS A 129 12.94 7.73 -0.06
N PHE A 130 13.36 8.93 -0.48
CA PHE A 130 12.69 9.78 -1.47
C PHE A 130 11.30 10.33 -1.11
N GLN A 131 10.73 10.01 0.05
CA GLN A 131 9.42 10.53 0.45
C GLN A 131 9.36 12.08 0.47
N GLU A 132 10.48 12.73 0.83
CA GLU A 132 10.58 14.19 0.92
C GLU A 132 10.72 14.87 -0.45
N THR A 133 11.07 14.10 -1.49
CA THR A 133 11.25 14.63 -2.85
C THR A 133 9.96 14.63 -3.67
N ILE A 134 8.88 14.04 -3.16
CA ILE A 134 7.59 13.97 -3.85
C ILE A 134 6.80 15.25 -3.56
N LEU A 135 6.48 16.00 -4.61
CA LEU A 135 5.58 17.16 -4.55
C LEU A 135 4.14 16.66 -4.52
N TRP A 136 3.64 16.30 -3.33
CA TRP A 136 2.27 15.80 -3.17
C TRP A 136 1.19 16.78 -3.63
N SER A 137 1.49 18.08 -3.66
CA SER A 137 0.61 19.11 -4.23
C SER A 137 0.29 18.89 -5.70
N ASP A 138 1.20 18.27 -6.45
CA ASP A 138 1.03 18.04 -7.90
C ASP A 138 0.22 16.77 -8.18
N ILE A 139 -0.04 15.96 -7.14
CA ILE A 139 -0.79 14.70 -7.20
C ILE A 139 -2.26 14.90 -6.77
N PHE A 140 -2.55 15.95 -5.99
CA PHE A 140 -3.90 16.29 -5.53
C PHE A 140 -4.71 17.09 -6.56
#